data_AF-A0A8S2T0U0-F1
#
_entry.id   AF-A0A8S2T0U0-F1
#
_cell.length_a   1.000
_cell.length_b   1.000
_cell.length_c   1.000
_cell.angle_alpha   90.00
_cell.angle_beta   90.00
_cell.angle_gamma   90.00
#
_symmetry.space_group_name_H-M   'P 1'
#
loop_
_entity.id
_entity.type
_entity.pdbx_description
1 polymer ?
#
loop_
_entity_poly.entity_id
_entity_poly.type
_entity_poly.pdbx_seq_one_letter_code
_entity_poly.pdbx_strand_id
1 'polypeptide(L)' 'NRHDCQVTISASYLEIYKDDIIDLLDVNDKDLDVRDDAAGNTVVVGASEHRCHSIDDVVSLLKKGSNVRHTGATQ' A
#
# COMPACT_ATOMS: atom_id res chain seq x y z
N ASN A 1 22.64 -18.29 23.91
CA ASN A 1 22.01 -16.99 23.61
C ASN A 1 21.57 -16.94 22.16
N ARG A 2 20.32 -17.29 21.87
CA ARG A 2 19.70 -16.91 20.61
C ARG A 2 19.23 -15.48 20.78
N HIS A 3 19.72 -14.57 19.96
CA HIS A 3 19.16 -13.23 19.86
C HIS A 3 17.73 -13.37 19.34
N ASP A 4 16.73 -13.03 20.15
CA ASP A 4 15.36 -12.90 19.68
C ASP A 4 15.34 -11.74 18.68
N CYS A 5 15.17 -12.07 17.40
CA CYS A 5 15.02 -11.08 16.34
C CYS A 5 13.53 -10.91 16.07
N GLN A 6 12.97 -9.78 16.49
CA GLN A 6 11.59 -9.43 16.20
C GLN A 6 11.54 -8.74 14.83
N VAL A 7 10.80 -9.34 13.90
CA VAL A 7 10.57 -8.80 12.55
C VAL A 7 9.12 -8.35 12.43
N THR A 8 8.90 -7.20 11.81
CA THR A 8 7.57 -6.72 11.43
C THR A 8 7.49 -6.64 9.92
N ILE A 9 6.41 -7.16 9.36
CA ILE A 9 6.10 -7.05 7.93
C ILE A 9 4.81 -6.24 7.81
N SER A 10 4.84 -5.23 6.94
CA SER A 10 3.66 -4.44 6.57
C SER A 10 3.57 -4.38 5.05
N ALA A 11 2.35 -4.21 4.54
CA ALA A 11 2.11 -4.04 3.11
C ALA A 11 1.17 -2.85 2.87
N SER A 12 1.47 -2.14 1.79
CA SER A 12 0.59 -1.17 1.13
C SER A 12 0.35 -1.65 -0.29
N TYR A 13 -0.83 -1.36 -0.85
CA TYR A 13 -1.15 -1.70 -2.22
C TYR A 13 -1.81 -0.51 -2.89
N LEU A 14 -1.07 0.09 -3.84
CA LEU A 14 -1.42 1.36 -4.47
C LEU A 14 -1.64 1.16 -5.98
N GLU A 15 -2.52 1.95 -6.55
CA GLU A 15 -2.72 2.09 -8.00
C GLU A 15 -2.23 3.47 -8.43
N ILE A 16 -1.55 3.52 -9.59
CA ILE A 16 -1.18 4.78 -10.25
C ILE A 16 -2.01 4.87 -11.52
N TYR A 17 -2.88 5.87 -11.60
CA TYR A 17 -3.75 6.07 -12.74
C TYR A 17 -3.87 7.56 -13.06
N LYS A 18 -3.51 7.95 -14.30
CA LYS A 18 -3.56 9.34 -14.77
C LYS A 18 -2.86 10.35 -13.84
N ASP A 19 -1.67 9.99 -13.36
CA ASP A 19 -0.86 10.76 -12.41
C ASP A 19 -1.43 10.88 -10.98
N ASP A 20 -2.60 10.30 -10.71
CA ASP A 20 -3.15 10.15 -9.37
C ASP A 20 -2.67 8.84 -8.73
N ILE A 21 -2.39 8.89 -7.42
CA ILE A 21 -2.11 7.69 -6.61
C ILE A 21 -3.32 7.39 -5.75
N ILE A 22 -3.81 6.15 -5.87
CA ILE A 22 -5.00 5.67 -5.18
C ILE A 22 -4.60 4.55 -4.22
N ASP A 23 -5.04 4.65 -2.97
CA ASP A 23 -4.86 3.56 -1.99
C ASP A 23 -5.93 2.48 -2.20
N LEU A 24 -5.53 1.29 -2.65
CA LEU A 24 -6.47 0.19 -2.88
C LEU A 24 -6.90 -0.53 -1.58
N LEU A 25 -6.29 -0.20 -0.44
CA LEU A 25 -6.56 -0.82 0.85
C LEU A 25 -7.26 0.10 1.85
N ASP A 26 -7.28 1.43 1.62
CA ASP A 26 -8.08 2.38 2.38
C ASP A 26 -9.47 2.59 1.74
N VAL A 27 -10.50 2.61 2.57
CA VAL A 27 -11.89 2.84 2.15
C VAL A 27 -12.27 4.31 2.17
N ASN A 28 -11.43 5.16 2.77
CA ASN A 28 -11.71 6.58 2.93
C ASN A 28 -11.14 7.44 1.80
N ASP A 29 -10.51 6.81 0.79
CA ASP A 29 -9.94 7.45 -0.40
C ASP A 29 -9.25 8.78 -0.07
N LYS A 30 -8.18 8.68 0.72
CA LYS A 30 -7.41 9.84 1.15
C LYS A 30 -6.45 10.25 0.05
N ASP A 31 -6.30 11.55 -0.14
CA ASP A 31 -5.25 12.10 -1.01
C ASP A 31 -3.87 11.61 -0.54
N LEU A 32 -3.12 11.04 -1.48
CA LEU A 32 -1.75 10.56 -1.28
C LEU A 32 -0.76 11.57 -1.85
N ASP A 33 0.23 11.95 -1.04
CA ASP A 33 1.27 12.89 -1.45
C ASP A 33 2.53 12.14 -1.87
N VAL A 34 3.07 12.46 -3.05
CA VAL A 34 4.42 12.05 -3.46
C VAL A 34 5.40 13.17 -3.14
N ARG A 35 6.45 12.85 -2.39
CA ARG A 35 7.50 13.83 -2.04
C ARG A 35 8.88 13.17 -1.99
N ASP A 36 9.92 13.96 -2.15
CA ASP A 36 11.28 13.50 -1.90
C ASP A 36 11.65 13.73 -0.43
N ASP A 37 12.21 12.70 0.22
CA ASP A 37 12.75 12.82 1.57
C ASP A 37 14.13 13.50 1.57
N ALA A 38 14.66 13.78 2.77
CA ALA A 38 15.97 14.43 2.92
C ALA A 38 17.15 13.60 2.39
N ALA A 39 16.94 12.30 2.13
CA ALA A 39 17.93 11.40 1.54
C ALA A 39 17.78 11.29 0.01
N GLY A 40 16.80 11.99 -0.60
CA GLY A 40 16.53 11.97 -2.03
C GLY A 40 15.70 10.76 -2.48
N ASN A 41 15.04 10.04 -1.57
CA ASN A 41 14.10 8.99 -1.94
C ASN A 41 12.72 9.58 -2.18
N THR A 42 12.06 9.16 -3.25
CA THR A 42 10.65 9.45 -3.47
C THR A 42 9.81 8.57 -2.53
N VAL A 43 8.99 9.20 -1.70
CA VAL A 43 8.12 8.55 -0.71
C VAL A 43 6.66 8.94 -0.94
N VAL A 44 5.76 7.99 -0.69
CA VAL A 44 4.31 8.21 -0.70
C VAL A 44 3.86 8.43 0.73
N VAL A 45 3.29 9.58 1.03
CA VAL A 45 2.80 9.94 2.36
C VAL A 45 1.29 9.79 2.41
N GLY A 46 0.80 9.19 3.50
CA GLY A 46 -0.61 8.94 3.71
C GLY A 46 -1.08 7.54 3.30
N ALA A 47 -0.22 6.76 2.64
CA ALA A 47 -0.52 5.38 2.25
C ALA A 47 -0.82 4.53 3.48
N SER A 48 -1.89 3.73 3.42
CA SER A 48 -2.24 2.79 4.46
C SER A 48 -1.24 1.63 4.52
N GLU A 49 -0.82 1.28 5.73
CA GLU A 49 0.05 0.15 5.99
C GLU A 49 -0.70 -0.90 6.81
N HIS A 50 -0.72 -2.13 6.32
CA HIS A 50 -1.41 -3.25 6.98
C HIS A 50 -0.37 -4.28 7.41
N ARG A 51 -0.35 -4.60 8.70
CA ARG A 51 0.59 -5.58 9.25
C ARG A 51 0.24 -6.99 8.77
N CYS A 52 1.25 -7.73 8.32
CA CYS A 52 1.12 -9.10 7.86
C CYS A 52 1.89 -10.04 8.80
N HIS A 53 1.24 -11.11 9.24
CA HIS A 53 1.82 -12.16 10.08
C HIS A 53 2.01 -13.47 9.32
N SER A 54 1.39 -13.59 8.14
CA SER A 54 1.41 -14.77 7.29
C SER A 54 1.32 -14.40 5.81
N ILE A 55 1.58 -15.38 4.95
CA ILE A 55 1.36 -15.27 3.51
C ILE A 55 -0.14 -15.05 3.21
N ASP A 56 -1.04 -15.69 3.99
CA ASP A 56 -2.48 -15.56 3.79
C ASP A 56 -2.95 -14.11 4.03
N ASP A 57 -2.34 -13.39 4.97
CA ASP A 57 -2.62 -11.96 5.18
C ASP A 57 -2.28 -11.15 3.92
N VAL A 58 -1.11 -11.39 3.34
CA VAL A 58 -0.66 -10.71 2.11
C VAL A 58 -1.61 -11.04 0.96
N VAL A 59 -1.97 -12.31 0.78
CA VAL A 59 -2.91 -12.75 -0.27
C VAL A 59 -4.29 -12.13 -0.07
N SER A 60 -4.74 -11.98 1.17
CA SER A 60 -6.01 -11.33 1.50
C SER A 60 -6.00 -9.85 1.10
N LEU A 61 -4.91 -9.12 1.39
CA LEU A 61 -4.74 -7.73 0.97
C LEU A 61 -4.73 -7.60 -0.56
N LEU A 62 -4.04 -8.50 -1.27
CA LEU A 62 -4.04 -8.51 -2.74
C LEU A 62 -5.45 -8.70 -3.31
N LYS A 63 -6.23 -9.65 -2.76
CA LYS A 63 -7.62 -9.87 -3.18
C LYS A 63 -8.50 -8.66 -2.88
N LYS A 64 -8.37 -8.07 -1.68
CA LYS A 64 -9.09 -6.86 -1.28
C LYS A 64 -8.82 -5.71 -2.27
N GLY A 65 -7.54 -5.38 -2.47
CA GLY A 65 -7.16 -4.28 -3.36
C GLY A 65 -7.55 -4.53 -4.81
N SER A 66 -7.45 -5.77 -5.28
CA SER A 66 -7.86 -6.11 -6.66
C SER A 66 -9.37 -5.96 -6.92
N ASN A 67 -10.21 -6.08 -5.88
CA ASN A 67 -11.66 -5.85 -5.98
C ASN A 67 -12.00 -4.36 -5.97
N VAL A 68 -11.21 -3.54 -5.26
CA VAL A 68 -11.37 -2.08 -5.21
C VAL A 68 -10.86 -1.45 -6.51
N ARG A 69 -9.81 -2.02 -7.09
CA ARG A 69 -9.18 -1.57 -8.32
C ARG A 69 -10.24 -1.40 -9.41
N HIS A 70 -10.59 -0.14 -9.67
CA HIS A 70 -11.55 0.20 -10.70
C HIS A 70 -10.85 0.01 -12.05
N THR A 71 -11.24 -1.00 -12.82
CA THR A 71 -11.05 -0.93 -14.27
C THR A 71 -11.99 0.16 -14.76
N GLY A 72 -11.54 1.42 -14.74
CA GLY A 72 -12.29 2.52 -15.33
C GLY A 72 -12.63 2.09 -16.77
N ALA A 73 -13.92 1.97 -17.06
CA ALA A 73 -14.37 1.66 -18.41
C ALA A 73 -13.76 2.70 -19.35
N THR A 74 -12.92 2.27 -20.28
CA THR A 74 -12.43 3.13 -21.36
C THR A 74 -13.63 3.51 -22.22
N GLN A 75 -13.89 4.81 -22.40
CA GLN A 75 -14.77 5.31 -23.46
C GLN A 75 -14.06 5.21 -24.82
#